data_AF-A0A1L7NRQ9-F1
#
_entry.id   AF-A0A1L7NRQ9-F1
#
_cell.length_a   1.000
_cell.length_b   1.000
_cell.length_c   1.000
_cell.angle_alpha   90.00
_cell.angle_beta   90.00
_cell.angle_gamma   90.00
#
_symmetry.space_group_name_H-M   'P 1'
#
loop_
_entity.id
_entity.type
_entity.pdbx_description
1 polymer ?
#
loop_
_entity_poly.entity_id
_entity_poly.type
_entity_poly.pdbx_seq_one_letter_code
_entity_poly.pdbx_strand_id
1 'polypeptide(L)'
;TYWAVDHIKDKYGGLCKSKPSSELIEKLGSEVNSYALEMYERYPAAMEAHFGGSQRATVAAAATGIACAFATGNANAGVNGWYLSMYQHRERLGR
;
A
#
# COMPACT_ATOMS: atom_id res chain seq x y z
N THR A 1 -2.17 4.33 -5.87
CA THR A 1 -3.58 3.93 -5.67
C THR A 1 -4.20 3.28 -6.90
N TYR A 2 -4.18 3.89 -8.10
CA TYR A 2 -4.75 3.28 -9.31
C TYR A 2 -4.22 1.87 -9.61
N TRP A 3 -2.90 1.70 -9.59
CA TRP A 3 -2.29 0.37 -9.74
C TRP A 3 -2.87 -0.68 -8.78
N ALA A 4 -3.12 -0.31 -7.52
CA ALA A 4 -3.70 -1.21 -6.54
C ALA A 4 -5.15 -1.57 -6.86
N VAL A 5 -5.94 -0.63 -7.41
CA VAL A 5 -7.32 -0.90 -7.86
C VAL A 5 -7.34 -1.93 -8.97
N ASP A 6 -6.45 -1.78 -9.96
CA ASP A 6 -6.34 -2.73 -11.07
C ASP A 6 -5.87 -4.10 -10.56
N HIS A 7 -4.85 -4.11 -9.69
CA HIS A 7 -4.35 -5.33 -9.05
C HIS A 7 -5.43 -6.07 -8.24
N ILE A 8 -6.29 -5.35 -7.51
CA ILE A 8 -7.43 -5.93 -6.77
C ILE A 8 -8.44 -6.55 -7.73
N LYS A 9 -8.75 -5.88 -8.85
CA LYS A 9 -9.68 -6.41 -9.87
C LYS A 9 -9.12 -7.68 -10.50
N ASP A 10 -7.83 -7.70 -10.80
CA ASP A 10 -7.19 -8.81 -11.51
C ASP A 10 -6.92 -10.03 -10.61
N LYS A 11 -6.58 -9.81 -9.33
CA LYS A 11 -6.06 -10.88 -8.44
C LYS A 11 -6.93 -11.17 -7.22
N TYR A 12 -7.81 -10.25 -6.83
CA TYR A 12 -8.58 -10.34 -5.57
C TYR A 12 -10.10 -10.31 -5.78
N GLY A 13 -10.55 -10.55 -7.01
CA GLY A 13 -11.97 -10.71 -7.35
C GLY A 13 -12.75 -9.40 -7.44
N GLY A 14 -12.07 -8.25 -7.39
CA GLY A 14 -12.70 -6.94 -7.50
C GLY A 14 -12.97 -6.24 -6.17
N LEU A 15 -13.55 -5.04 -6.27
CA LEU A 15 -13.75 -4.15 -5.14
C LEU A 15 -14.85 -4.67 -4.21
N CYS A 16 -14.58 -4.61 -2.91
CA CYS A 16 -15.47 -5.02 -1.83
C CYS A 16 -15.90 -6.49 -1.91
N LYS A 17 -15.08 -7.37 -2.51
CA LYS A 17 -15.37 -8.81 -2.66
C LYS A 17 -14.60 -9.69 -1.69
N SER A 18 -13.52 -9.19 -1.10
CA SER A 18 -12.69 -9.94 -0.17
C SER A 18 -13.21 -9.80 1.26
N LYS A 19 -13.10 -10.86 2.07
CA LYS A 19 -13.39 -10.77 3.51
C LYS A 19 -12.23 -10.08 4.25
N PRO A 20 -12.48 -9.22 5.24
CA PRO A 20 -11.42 -8.62 6.02
C PRO A 20 -10.73 -9.69 6.89
N SER A 21 -9.47 -10.00 6.61
CA SER A 21 -8.61 -10.88 7.42
C SER A 21 -7.18 -10.35 7.46
N SER A 22 -6.42 -10.76 8.50
CA SER A 22 -5.02 -10.35 8.63
C SER A 22 -4.16 -10.86 7.48
N GLU A 23 -4.39 -12.10 7.02
CA GLU A 23 -3.64 -12.70 5.91
C GLU A 23 -3.85 -11.93 4.60
N LEU A 24 -5.08 -11.47 4.35
CA LEU A 24 -5.37 -10.62 3.19
C LEU A 24 -4.64 -9.28 3.29
N ILE A 25 -4.71 -8.64 4.47
CA ILE A 25 -4.08 -7.33 4.71
C ILE A 25 -2.56 -7.45 4.57
N GLU A 26 -1.96 -8.50 5.13
CA GLU A 26 -0.53 -8.78 4.99
C GLU A 26 -0.15 -9.00 3.53
N LYS A 27 -0.90 -9.83 2.79
CA LYS A 27 -0.58 -10.13 1.39
C LYS A 27 -0.77 -8.93 0.47
N LEU A 28 -2.00 -8.43 0.34
CA LEU A 28 -2.33 -7.31 -0.54
C LEU A 28 -1.58 -6.04 -0.11
N GLY A 29 -1.51 -5.80 1.20
CA GLY A 29 -0.82 -4.63 1.74
C GLY A 29 0.66 -4.63 1.39
N SER A 30 1.35 -5.78 1.55
CA SER A 30 2.76 -5.90 1.20
C SER A 30 3.01 -5.74 -0.30
N GLU A 31 2.14 -6.29 -1.16
CA GLU A 31 2.25 -6.16 -2.62
C GLU A 31 2.14 -4.68 -3.05
N VAL A 32 1.16 -3.94 -2.50
CA VAL A 32 0.94 -2.53 -2.81
C VAL A 32 2.06 -1.64 -2.25
N ASN A 33 2.50 -1.91 -1.02
CA ASN A 33 3.58 -1.15 -0.41
C ASN A 33 4.91 -1.37 -1.15
N SER A 34 5.21 -2.61 -1.54
CA SER A 34 6.42 -2.93 -2.31
C SER A 34 6.42 -2.21 -3.65
N TYR A 35 5.31 -2.25 -4.39
CA TYR A 35 5.16 -1.50 -5.63
C TYR A 35 5.38 0.01 -5.42
N ALA A 36 4.74 0.60 -4.41
CA ALA A 36 4.86 2.03 -4.15
C ALA A 36 6.31 2.47 -3.86
N LEU A 37 7.05 1.66 -3.08
CA LEU A 37 8.45 1.95 -2.75
C LEU A 37 9.40 1.71 -3.93
N GLU A 38 9.17 0.66 -4.71
CA GLU A 38 9.92 0.40 -5.94
C GLU A 38 9.81 1.54 -6.95
N MET A 39 8.68 2.25 -7.00
CA MET A 39 8.55 3.40 -7.90
C MET A 39 9.48 4.55 -7.51
N TYR A 40 9.71 4.79 -6.22
CA TYR A 40 10.68 5.79 -5.78
C TYR A 40 12.12 5.34 -6.08
N GLU A 41 12.43 4.06 -5.88
CA GLU A 41 13.77 3.51 -6.16
C GLU A 41 14.08 3.50 -7.66
N ARG A 42 13.08 3.18 -8.49
CA ARG A 42 13.22 3.10 -9.95
C ARG A 42 13.27 4.47 -10.62
N TYR A 43 12.57 5.46 -10.07
CA TYR A 43 12.46 6.79 -10.66
C TYR A 43 13.01 7.86 -9.71
N PRO A 44 14.30 8.21 -9.81
CA PRO A 44 14.93 9.19 -8.92
C PRO A 44 14.21 10.54 -8.88
N ALA A 45 13.67 11.00 -10.01
CA ALA A 45 12.89 12.25 -10.06
C ALA A 45 11.63 12.22 -9.17
N ALA A 46 11.00 11.04 -8.99
CA ALA A 46 9.89 10.90 -8.05
C ALA A 46 10.35 10.97 -6.60
N MET A 47 11.53 10.40 -6.29
CA MET A 47 12.15 10.50 -4.96
C MET A 47 12.58 11.94 -4.64
N GLU A 48 13.02 12.70 -5.65
CA GLU A 48 13.35 14.11 -5.52
C GLU A 48 12.10 15.00 -5.34
N ALA A 49 11.02 14.73 -6.09
CA ALA A 49 9.76 15.45 -5.92
C ALA A 49 9.15 15.24 -4.53
N HIS A 50 9.21 14.01 -4.02
CA HIS A 50 8.89 13.69 -2.62
C HIS A 50 10.17 13.55 -1.80
N PHE A 51 10.95 14.63 -1.71
CA PHE A 51 12.26 14.66 -1.05
C PHE A 51 12.20 14.24 0.42
N GLY A 52 11.09 14.55 1.11
CA GLY A 52 10.90 14.22 2.52
C GLY A 52 10.49 12.75 2.72
N GLY A 53 11.12 12.07 3.68
CA GLY A 53 10.73 10.72 4.08
C GLY A 53 9.25 10.62 4.48
N SER A 54 8.74 11.63 5.20
CA SER A 54 7.32 11.71 5.58
C SER A 54 6.38 11.70 4.37
N GLN A 55 6.71 12.40 3.28
CA GLN A 55 5.88 12.40 2.08
C GLN A 55 5.83 11.00 1.45
N ARG A 56 6.98 10.34 1.32
CA ARG A 56 7.06 8.98 0.75
C ARG A 56 6.34 7.95 1.61
N ALA A 57 6.54 8.00 2.93
CA ALA A 57 5.88 7.12 3.89
C ALA A 57 4.36 7.30 3.84
N THR A 58 3.87 8.54 3.87
CA THR A 58 2.44 8.86 3.76
C THR A 58 1.84 8.37 2.45
N VAL A 59 2.51 8.59 1.30
CA VAL A 59 1.97 8.18 -0.01
C VAL A 59 1.92 6.65 -0.15
N ALA A 60 2.96 5.94 0.30
CA ALA A 60 2.98 4.47 0.28
C ALA A 60 1.92 3.88 1.22
N ALA A 61 1.79 4.41 2.44
CA ALA A 61 0.80 3.96 3.40
C ALA A 61 -0.64 4.29 2.96
N ALA A 62 -0.85 5.45 2.34
CA ALA A 62 -2.14 5.83 1.78
C ALA A 62 -2.57 4.85 0.68
N ALA A 63 -1.69 4.55 -0.27
CA ALA A 63 -1.99 3.59 -1.32
C ALA A 63 -2.31 2.20 -0.75
N THR A 64 -1.53 1.76 0.24
CA THR A 64 -1.69 0.46 0.90
C THR A 64 -2.99 0.35 1.69
N GLY A 65 -3.28 1.33 2.55
CA GLY A 65 -4.50 1.33 3.36
C GLY A 65 -5.76 1.47 2.50
N ILE A 66 -5.74 2.33 1.47
CA ILE A 66 -6.86 2.45 0.53
C ILE A 66 -7.07 1.13 -0.23
N ALA A 67 -6.01 0.42 -0.62
CA ALA A 67 -6.13 -0.88 -1.28
C ALA A 67 -6.83 -1.92 -0.39
N CYS A 68 -6.40 -2.05 0.87
CA CYS A 68 -7.04 -2.96 1.83
C CYS A 68 -8.52 -2.60 2.08
N ALA A 69 -8.84 -1.30 2.18
CA ALA A 69 -10.21 -0.83 2.30
C ALA A 69 -11.04 -1.14 1.04
N PHE A 70 -10.48 -0.93 -0.15
CA PHE A 70 -11.13 -1.20 -1.42
C PHE A 70 -11.36 -2.69 -1.68
N ALA A 71 -10.44 -3.57 -1.31
CA ALA A 71 -10.62 -5.01 -1.45
C ALA A 71 -11.74 -5.53 -0.54
N THR A 72 -11.85 -4.98 0.67
CA THR A 72 -12.70 -5.53 1.74
C THR A 72 -14.02 -4.79 1.97
N GLY A 73 -14.12 -3.54 1.54
CA GLY A 73 -15.20 -2.64 1.96
C GLY A 73 -15.16 -2.29 3.45
N ASN A 74 -14.01 -2.42 4.12
CA ASN A 74 -13.87 -2.26 5.57
C ASN A 74 -12.73 -1.28 5.93
N ALA A 75 -13.07 -0.20 6.64
CA ALA A 75 -12.11 0.83 7.01
C ALA A 75 -11.07 0.36 8.05
N ASN A 76 -11.41 -0.60 8.93
CA ASN A 76 -10.46 -1.15 9.89
C ASN A 76 -9.38 -2.00 9.18
N ALA A 77 -9.76 -2.74 8.14
CA ALA A 77 -8.77 -3.40 7.28
C ALA A 77 -7.86 -2.37 6.59
N GLY A 78 -8.41 -1.23 6.18
CA GLY A 78 -7.65 -0.13 5.61
C GLY A 78 -6.64 0.48 6.59
N VAL A 79 -7.05 0.82 7.82
CA VAL A 79 -6.14 1.40 8.81
C VAL A 79 -5.06 0.41 9.24
N ASN A 80 -5.37 -0.89 9.31
CA ASN A 80 -4.36 -1.92 9.56
C ASN A 80 -3.34 -2.00 8.41
N GLY A 81 -3.80 -1.92 7.16
CA GLY A 81 -2.92 -1.84 5.98
C GLY A 81 -2.02 -0.60 5.98
N TRP A 82 -2.52 0.54 6.45
CA TRP A 82 -1.72 1.75 6.63
C TRP A 82 -0.55 1.53 7.61
N TYR A 83 -0.83 0.98 8.80
CA TYR A 83 0.21 0.74 9.81
C TYR A 83 1.20 -0.33 9.36
N LEU A 84 0.74 -1.38 8.68
CA LEU A 84 1.61 -2.38 8.07
C LEU A 84 2.63 -1.74 7.11
N SER A 85 2.15 -0.86 6.22
CA SER A 85 3.01 -0.14 5.27
C SER A 85 4.09 0.68 5.98
N MET A 86 3.74 1.36 7.08
CA MET A 86 4.71 2.14 7.86
C MET A 86 5.82 1.27 8.47
N TYR A 87 5.47 0.12 9.05
CA TYR A 87 6.46 -0.82 9.58
C TYR A 87 7.39 -1.32 8.47
N GLN A 88 6.84 -1.74 7.34
CA GLN A 88 7.61 -2.24 6.21
C GLN A 88 8.48 -1.15 5.56
N HIS A 89 8.00 0.08 5.47
CA HIS A 89 8.77 1.22 4.96
C HIS A 89 10.04 1.42 5.78
N ARG A 90 9.89 1.47 7.11
CA ARG A 90 11.00 1.64 8.04
C ARG A 90 12.03 0.52 7.88
N GLU A 91 11.59 -0.73 7.83
CA GLU A 91 12.50 -1.88 7.70
C GLU A 91 13.21 -1.92 6.34
N ARG A 92 12.52 -1.57 5.24
CA ARG A 92 13.13 -1.58 3.90
C ARG A 92 14.14 -0.46 3.71
N LEU A 93 13.85 0.74 4.20
CA LEU A 93 14.63 1.95 3.88
C LEU A 93 15.52 2.45 5.02
N GLY A 94 15.37 1.90 6.23
CA GLY A 94 16.13 2.28 7.42
C GLY A 94 15.84 3.70 7.92
N ARG A 95 14.74 4.31 7.47
CA ARG A 95 14.33 5.68 7.76
C ARG A 95 12.83 5.86 7.59
#